data_AF-A0A1G6VU60-F1
#
_entry.id   AF-A0A1G6VU60-F1
#
_cell.length_a   1.000
_cell.length_b   1.000
_cell.length_c   1.000
_cell.angle_alpha   90.00
_cell.angle_beta   90.00
_cell.angle_gamma   90.00
#
_symmetry.space_group_name_H-M   'P 1'
#
loop_
_entity.id
_entity.type
_entity.pdbx_description
1 polymer ?
#
loop_
_entity_poly.entity_id
_entity_poly.type
_entity_poly.pdbx_seq_one_letter_code
_entity_poly.pdbx_strand_id
1 'polypeptide(L)'
;MDGTYTGVVDRIEDGEIAVILLEENGQVIEQVDVPVGRLPEPAQTDGGVLSVMLEDGDITSMEYRPDATRDRRESAQEKLDRLSEKLSDREE
;
A
#
# COMPACT_ATOMS: atom_id res chain seq x y z
N MET A 1 2.64 16.10 -18.75
CA MET A 1 1.80 14.88 -18.76
C MET A 1 0.92 15.05 -17.55
N ASP A 2 -0.37 15.21 -17.79
CA ASP A 2 -1.28 15.81 -16.81
C ASP A 2 -2.46 14.85 -16.68
N GLY A 3 -2.63 14.28 -15.49
CA GLY A 3 -3.57 13.18 -15.30
C GLY A 3 -3.38 12.44 -13.98
N THR A 4 -4.31 11.52 -13.71
CA THR A 4 -4.26 10.61 -12.58
C THR A 4 -3.69 9.27 -13.02
N TYR A 5 -2.64 8.84 -12.33
CA TYR A 5 -1.91 7.61 -12.56
C TYR A 5 -1.97 6.73 -11.31
N THR A 6 -1.76 5.43 -11.47
CA THR A 6 -1.68 4.51 -10.34
C THR A 6 -0.22 4.31 -9.98
N GLY A 7 0.20 4.74 -8.79
CA GLY A 7 1.52 4.46 -8.24
C GLY A 7 1.50 3.20 -7.39
N VAL A 8 2.42 2.27 -7.63
CA VAL A 8 2.61 1.06 -6.83
C VAL A 8 3.99 1.07 -6.21
N VAL A 9 4.07 0.94 -4.89
CA VAL A 9 5.34 0.82 -4.16
C VAL A 9 5.90 -0.59 -4.36
N ASP A 10 6.92 -0.73 -5.19
CA ASP A 10 7.61 -2.02 -5.41
C ASP A 10 8.41 -2.41 -4.16
N ARG A 11 9.21 -1.45 -3.66
CA ARG A 11 10.06 -1.62 -2.48
C ARG A 11 10.42 -0.30 -1.84
N ILE A 12 10.95 -0.39 -0.63
CA ILE A 12 11.52 0.73 0.10
C ILE A 12 12.99 0.41 0.39
N GLU A 13 13.88 1.22 -0.17
CA GLU A 13 15.31 1.18 0.05
C GLU A 13 15.64 1.89 1.38
N ASP A 14 16.28 1.16 2.29
CA ASP A 14 16.73 1.60 3.63
C ASP A 14 15.67 2.25 4.54
N GLY A 15 14.39 2.16 4.16
CA GLY A 15 13.34 2.89 4.86
C GLY A 15 13.38 4.40 4.60
N GLU A 16 14.14 4.85 3.60
CA GLU A 16 14.34 6.28 3.28
C GLU A 16 13.74 6.63 1.92
N ILE A 17 13.91 5.74 0.93
CA ILE A 17 13.50 5.96 -0.45
C ILE A 17 12.53 4.85 -0.88
N ALA A 18 11.31 5.21 -1.29
CA ALA A 18 10.36 4.30 -1.88
C ALA A 18 10.45 4.34 -3.41
N VAL A 19 10.51 3.16 -4.03
CA VAL A 19 10.45 3.00 -5.48
C VAL A 19 9.00 2.81 -5.87
N ILE A 20 8.46 3.77 -6.63
CA ILE A 20 7.08 3.78 -7.10
C ILE A 20 7.06 3.55 -8.60
N LEU A 21 6.28 2.57 -9.03
CA LEU A 21 5.96 2.32 -10.43
C LEU A 21 4.65 3.04 -10.76
N LEU A 22 4.70 3.98 -11.70
CA LEU A 22 3.52 4.64 -12.25
C LEU A 22 2.95 3.79 -13.38
N GLU A 23 1.72 3.37 -13.21
CA GLU A 23 0.94 2.60 -14.14
C GLU A 23 -0.18 3.44 -14.76
N GLU A 24 -0.32 3.31 -16.08
CA GLU A 24 -1.44 3.84 -16.85
C GLU A 24 -2.08 2.67 -17.60
N ASN A 25 -3.40 2.48 -17.44
CA ASN A 25 -4.12 1.35 -18.06
C ASN A 25 -3.52 -0.05 -17.77
N GLY A 26 -2.89 -0.23 -16.60
CA GLY A 26 -2.27 -1.51 -16.20
C GLY A 26 -0.92 -1.78 -16.87
N GLN A 27 -0.31 -0.76 -17.47
CA GLN A 27 1.07 -0.81 -17.96
C GLN A 27 1.92 0.19 -17.19
N VAL A 28 3.09 -0.25 -16.74
CA VAL A 28 4.09 0.65 -16.15
C VAL A 28 4.59 1.58 -17.24
N ILE A 29 4.35 2.88 -17.05
CA ILE A 29 4.79 3.94 -17.97
C ILE A 29 6.03 4.66 -17.46
N GLU A 30 6.25 4.69 -16.13
CA GLU A 30 7.31 5.47 -15.50
C GLU A 30 7.68 4.85 -14.14
N GLN A 31 8.95 5.02 -13.73
CA GLN A 31 9.42 4.67 -12.39
C GLN A 31 9.93 5.94 -11.71
N VAL A 32 9.51 6.16 -10.46
CA VAL A 32 9.88 7.32 -9.65
C VAL A 32 10.35 6.88 -8.28
N ASP A 33 11.54 7.31 -7.90
CA ASP A 33 12.03 7.29 -6.54
C ASP A 33 11.48 8.50 -5.77
N VAL A 34 10.81 8.25 -4.65
CA VAL A 34 10.37 9.32 -3.74
C VAL A 34 10.77 9.01 -2.31
N PRO A 35 11.14 10.02 -1.51
CA PRO A 35 11.43 9.79 -0.11
C PRO A 35 10.17 9.32 0.64
N VAL A 36 10.30 8.33 1.52
CA VAL A 36 9.17 7.77 2.28
C VAL A 36 8.44 8.82 3.11
N GLY A 37 9.13 9.86 3.55
CA GLY A 37 8.52 10.97 4.30
C GLY A 37 7.54 11.81 3.47
N ARG A 38 7.56 11.67 2.13
CA ARG A 38 6.64 12.32 1.19
C ARG A 38 5.43 11.42 0.89
N LEU A 39 5.54 10.12 1.21
CA LEU A 39 4.44 9.16 1.10
C LEU A 39 3.51 9.28 2.30
N PRO A 40 2.19 9.13 2.10
CA PRO A 40 1.27 8.98 3.21
C PRO A 40 1.65 7.72 4.01
N GLU A 41 1.60 7.79 5.34
CA GLU A 41 1.89 6.67 6.26
C GLU A 41 1.32 5.31 5.82
N PRO A 42 0.05 5.20 5.37
CA PRO A 42 -0.48 3.91 4.91
C PRO A 42 0.17 3.35 3.63
N ALA A 43 0.87 4.17 2.84
CA ALA A 43 1.61 3.76 1.64
C ALA A 43 3.10 3.46 1.91
N GLN A 44 3.59 3.67 3.13
CA GLN A 44 4.98 3.39 3.51
C GLN A 44 5.21 1.88 3.77
N THR A 45 4.73 1.03 2.86
CA THR A 45 4.85 -0.43 2.93
C THR A 45 5.09 -1.02 1.55
N ASP A 46 5.70 -2.21 1.50
CA ASP A 46 5.80 -2.98 0.27
C ASP A 46 4.40 -3.28 -0.30
N GLY A 47 4.21 -3.10 -1.61
CA GLY A 47 2.93 -3.33 -2.28
C GLY A 47 1.86 -2.28 -1.99
N GLY A 48 2.21 -1.12 -1.43
CA GLY A 48 1.29 0.00 -1.25
C GLY A 48 0.83 0.58 -2.59
N VAL A 49 -0.48 0.71 -2.79
CA VAL A 49 -1.05 1.33 -4.00
C VAL A 49 -1.57 2.73 -3.68
N LEU A 50 -1.18 3.70 -4.48
CA LEU A 50 -1.57 5.11 -4.36
C LEU A 50 -2.00 5.66 -5.72
N SER A 51 -2.88 6.65 -5.71
CA SER A 51 -3.15 7.47 -6.89
C SER A 51 -2.20 8.65 -6.91
N VAL A 52 -1.43 8.78 -7.98
CA VAL A 52 -0.49 9.88 -8.21
C VAL A 52 -1.10 10.81 -9.24
N MET A 53 -1.27 12.07 -8.89
CA MET A 53 -1.78 13.10 -9.79
C MET A 53 -0.61 13.94 -10.28
N LEU A 54 -0.36 13.90 -11.59
CA LEU A 54 0.63 14.75 -12.24
C LEU A 54 -0.07 15.95 -12.88
N GLU A 55 0.55 17.12 -12.74
CA GLU A 55 0.16 18.37 -13.40
C GLU A 55 1.43 19.01 -13.95
N ASP A 56 1.47 19.32 -15.24
CA ASP A 56 2.66 19.84 -15.95
C ASP A 56 3.88 18.90 -15.92
N GLY A 57 3.67 17.60 -15.60
CA GLY A 57 4.76 16.63 -15.40
C GLY A 57 5.34 16.59 -13.99
N ASP A 58 4.78 17.37 -13.05
CA ASP A 58 5.15 17.36 -11.64
C ASP A 58 4.10 16.65 -10.78
N ILE A 59 4.56 15.88 -9.78
CA ILE A 59 3.66 15.20 -8.82
C ILE A 59 3.05 16.22 -7.88
N THR A 60 1.78 16.56 -8.15
CA THR A 60 1.02 17.58 -7.42
C THR A 60 0.27 16.97 -6.24
N SER A 61 -0.18 15.72 -6.34
CA SER A 61 -0.87 15.04 -5.23
C SER A 61 -0.64 13.53 -5.24
N MET A 62 -0.61 12.92 -4.05
CA MET A 62 -0.50 11.48 -3.85
C MET A 62 -1.53 11.05 -2.81
N GLU A 63 -2.51 10.26 -3.23
CA GLU A 63 -3.61 9.82 -2.39
C GLU A 63 -3.58 8.30 -2.23
N TYR A 64 -3.51 7.81 -0.99
CA TYR A 64 -3.49 6.37 -0.73
C TYR A 64 -4.82 5.73 -1.16
N ARG A 65 -4.77 4.69 -1.99
CA ARG A 65 -5.95 3.95 -2.44
C ARG A 65 -6.01 2.62 -1.68
N PRO A 66 -6.84 2.51 -0.62
CA PRO A 66 -6.93 1.29 0.19
C PRO A 66 -7.55 0.08 -0.55
N ASP A 67 -8.04 0.24 -1.78
CA ASP A 67 -8.87 -0.76 -2.46
C ASP A 67 -8.07 -1.88 -3.16
N ALA A 68 -6.74 -1.79 -3.25
CA ALA A 68 -5.88 -2.81 -3.86
C ALA A 68 -4.96 -3.54 -2.86
N THR A 69 -5.04 -3.25 -1.56
CA THR A 69 -4.32 -3.99 -0.49
C THR A 69 -5.21 -5.09 0.11
N ARG A 70 -6.08 -5.70 -0.70
CA ARG A 70 -6.96 -6.80 -0.30
C ARG A 70 -6.79 -8.03 -1.19
N ASP A 71 -5.56 -8.39 -1.50
CA ASP A 71 -5.25 -9.77 -1.86
C ASP A 71 -4.00 -10.21 -1.07
N ARG A 72 -4.21 -11.13 -0.11
CA ARG A 72 -3.19 -11.96 0.58
C ARG A 72 -2.49 -11.50 1.87
N ARG A 73 -3.15 -10.78 2.80
CA ARG A 73 -2.80 -10.95 4.24
C ARG A 73 -3.98 -11.09 5.19
N GLU A 74 -5.17 -11.46 4.70
CA GLU A 74 -6.32 -11.82 5.55
C GLU A 74 -6.63 -13.34 5.57
N SER A 75 -5.60 -14.19 5.54
CA SER A 75 -5.74 -15.57 6.06
C SER A 75 -5.13 -15.73 7.46
N ALA A 76 -4.97 -14.62 8.20
CA ALA A 76 -4.47 -14.63 9.56
C ALA A 76 -5.44 -14.05 10.61
N GLN A 77 -6.67 -13.62 10.22
CA GLN A 77 -7.66 -13.10 11.18
C GLN A 77 -8.91 -13.98 11.40
N GLU A 78 -9.08 -15.11 10.71
CA GLU A 78 -10.23 -16.00 10.98
C GLU A 78 -10.01 -17.04 12.11
N LYS A 79 -8.88 -17.02 12.83
CA LYS A 79 -8.59 -18.05 13.86
C LYS A 79 -8.51 -17.58 15.30
N LEU A 80 -8.52 -16.26 15.57
CA LEU A 80 -8.31 -15.75 16.93
C LEU A 80 -9.58 -15.32 17.68
N ASP A 81 -10.74 -15.32 17.04
CA ASP A 81 -12.01 -15.08 17.76
C ASP A 81 -12.71 -16.38 18.21
N ARG A 82 -12.19 -17.56 17.86
CA ARG A 82 -12.82 -18.85 18.22
C ARG A 82 -12.24 -19.57 19.43
N LEU A 83 -11.23 -19.00 20.10
CA LEU A 83 -10.64 -19.59 21.31
C LEU A 83 -11.12 -18.94 22.61
N SER A 84 -12.01 -17.95 22.51
CA SER A 84 -12.57 -17.23 23.66
C SER A 84 -13.94 -17.81 24.07
N GLU A 85 -14.06 -19.13 24.22
CA GLU A 85 -15.24 -19.70 24.91
C GLU A 85 -15.03 -21.07 25.58
N LYS A 86 -13.79 -21.50 25.83
CA LYS A 86 -13.60 -22.79 26.55
C LYS A 86 -12.39 -22.82 27.49
N LEU A 87 -12.15 -21.71 28.19
CA LEU A 87 -11.52 -21.73 29.51
C LEU A 87 -12.61 -21.66 30.59
N SER A 88 -13.46 -22.67 30.59
CA SER A 88 -13.95 -23.26 31.83
C SER A 88 -13.63 -24.72 31.68
N ASP A 89 -12.33 -24.98 31.83
CA ASP A 89 -11.86 -26.31 32.15
C ASP A 89 -12.53 -26.72 33.46
N ARG A 90 -13.06 -27.92 33.39
CA ARG A 90 -13.50 -28.74 34.51
C ARG A 90 -12.47 -28.74 35.63
N GLU A 91 -12.89 -28.35 36.83
CA GLU A 91 -12.53 -28.86 38.17
C GLU A 91 -13.72 -28.38 39.07
N GLU A 92 -14.56 -29.17 39.77
CA GLU A 92 -14.55 -30.51 40.37
C GLU A 92 -15.97 -31.09 40.43
#